data_AF-A0A258JS43-F1
#
_entry.id   AF-A0A258JS43-F1
#
_cell.length_a   1.000
_cell.length_b   1.000
_cell.length_c   1.000
_cell.angle_alpha   90.00
_cell.angle_beta   90.00
_cell.angle_gamma   90.00
#
_symmetry.space_group_name_H-M   'P 1'
#
loop_
_entity.id
_entity.type
_entity.pdbx_description
1 polymer ?
#
loop_
_entity_poly.entity_id
_entity_poly.type
_entity_poly.pdbx_seq_one_letter_code
_entity_poly.pdbx_strand_id
1 'polypeptide(L)'
;MKALLKTSYRVYEVSTVFNEIILKHIESYIGTKKEQLKSFLEDLQHSGCISGMISEFIYHADCKAFYITHIDDLENIKNDLEDSLGQPIANRFQNPHYTFMCWLCFEEYCSSIYMNVFE
;
A
#
# COMPACT_ATOMS: atom_id res chain seq x y z
N MET A 1 -6.65 -10.29 9.99
CA MET A 1 -6.60 -11.50 9.13
C MET A 1 -5.17 -12.03 9.09
N LYS A 2 -4.90 -13.33 9.25
CA LYS A 2 -3.51 -13.86 9.29
C LYS A 2 -2.69 -13.61 8.01
N ALA A 3 -3.36 -13.54 6.85
CA ALA A 3 -2.72 -13.26 5.56
C ALA A 3 -2.02 -11.89 5.54
N LEU A 4 -2.58 -10.88 6.21
CA LEU A 4 -2.00 -9.53 6.27
C LEU A 4 -0.67 -9.46 7.04
N LEU A 5 -0.33 -10.50 7.80
CA LEU A 5 0.95 -10.61 8.50
C LEU A 5 2.07 -11.18 7.62
N LYS A 6 1.76 -11.56 6.37
CA LYS A 6 2.69 -12.19 5.43
C LYS A 6 3.39 -11.13 4.57
N THR A 7 4.09 -10.22 5.23
CA THR A 7 4.94 -9.21 4.59
C THR A 7 6.06 -8.81 5.55
N SER A 8 7.24 -8.46 5.03
CA SER A 8 8.36 -7.91 5.82
C SER A 8 8.02 -6.55 6.43
N TYR A 9 7.20 -5.75 5.75
CA TYR A 9 6.83 -4.40 6.16
C TYR A 9 5.91 -4.32 7.39
N ARG A 10 5.45 -5.46 7.92
CA ARG A 10 4.66 -5.52 9.17
C ARG A 10 5.39 -4.98 10.40
N VAL A 11 6.70 -4.73 10.29
CA VAL A 11 7.52 -4.14 11.35
C VAL A 11 7.28 -2.65 11.53
N TYR A 12 6.73 -1.97 10.52
CA TYR A 12 6.38 -0.57 10.56
C TYR A 12 5.01 -0.35 11.19
N GLU A 13 4.83 0.71 11.97
CA GLU A 13 3.57 1.00 12.65
C GLU A 13 2.46 1.35 11.65
N VAL A 14 2.80 2.02 10.54
CA VAL A 14 1.88 2.31 9.42
C VAL A 14 1.21 1.06 8.84
N SER A 15 1.81 -0.13 9.01
CA SER A 15 1.23 -1.39 8.55
C SER A 15 -0.12 -1.69 9.21
N THR A 16 -0.35 -1.22 10.44
CA THR A 16 -1.63 -1.35 11.14
C THR A 16 -2.73 -0.58 10.40
N VAL A 17 -2.43 0.65 9.99
CA VAL A 17 -3.36 1.51 9.24
C VAL A 17 -3.57 0.99 7.82
N PHE A 18 -2.53 0.49 7.16
CA PHE A 18 -2.67 -0.18 5.87
C PHE A 18 -3.60 -1.41 5.95
N ASN A 19 -3.48 -2.20 7.02
CA ASN A 19 -4.39 -3.33 7.23
C ASN A 19 -5.83 -2.90 7.40
N GLU A 20 -6.10 -1.78 8.09
CA GLU A 20 -7.44 -1.22 8.22
C GLU A 20 -8.00 -0.77 6.87
N ILE A 21 -7.19 -0.08 6.05
CA ILE A 21 -7.55 0.33 4.69
C ILE A 21 -7.90 -0.91 3.85
N ILE A 22 -7.04 -1.92 3.82
CA ILE A 22 -7.29 -3.16 3.07
C ILE A 22 -8.58 -3.83 3.57
N LEU A 23 -8.76 -3.97 4.88
CA LEU A 23 -9.94 -4.63 5.45
C LEU A 23 -11.24 -3.91 5.08
N LYS A 24 -11.22 -2.58 5.00
CA LYS A 24 -12.36 -1.78 4.54
C LYS A 24 -12.65 -2.00 3.06
N HIS A 25 -11.63 -1.97 2.20
CA HIS A 25 -11.82 -2.08 0.75
C HIS A 25 -12.18 -3.49 0.28
N ILE A 26 -11.71 -4.55 0.95
CA ILE A 26 -12.08 -5.92 0.57
C ILE A 26 -13.57 -6.22 0.81
N GLU A 27 -14.29 -5.41 1.59
CA GLU A 27 -15.72 -5.61 1.86
C GLU A 27 -16.61 -5.39 0.63
N SER A 28 -16.15 -4.62 -0.37
CA SER A 28 -16.88 -4.45 -1.63
C SER A 28 -16.72 -5.63 -2.59
N TYR A 29 -15.83 -6.58 -2.29
CA TYR A 29 -15.57 -7.76 -3.12
C TYR A 29 -16.46 -8.94 -2.71
N ILE A 30 -16.70 -9.86 -3.64
CA ILE A 30 -17.57 -11.03 -3.42
C ILE A 30 -16.71 -12.25 -3.05
N GLY A 31 -17.20 -13.07 -2.11
CA GLY A 31 -16.59 -14.36 -1.75
C GLY A 31 -16.13 -14.42 -0.29
N THR A 32 -15.31 -15.41 0.03
CA THR A 32 -14.66 -15.54 1.33
C THR A 32 -13.65 -14.40 1.54
N LYS A 33 -13.30 -14.09 2.79
CA LYS A 33 -12.30 -13.06 3.10
C LYS A 33 -10.95 -13.26 2.38
N LYS A 34 -10.57 -14.50 2.07
CA LYS A 34 -9.35 -14.80 1.30
C LYS A 34 -9.52 -14.48 -0.19
N GLU A 35 -10.66 -14.83 -0.79
CA GLU A 35 -10.99 -14.50 -2.19
C GLU A 35 -11.14 -12.99 -2.38
N GLN A 36 -11.85 -12.32 -1.47
CA GLN A 36 -11.98 -10.87 -1.44
C GLN A 36 -10.61 -10.17 -1.39
N LEU A 37 -9.72 -10.63 -0.51
CA LEU A 37 -8.36 -10.11 -0.44
C LEU A 37 -7.61 -10.33 -1.76
N LYS A 38 -7.71 -11.52 -2.36
CA LYS A 38 -7.03 -11.81 -3.63
C LYS A 38 -7.51 -10.86 -4.73
N SER A 39 -8.81 -10.72 -4.92
CA SER A 39 -9.38 -9.86 -5.97
C SER A 39 -9.03 -8.39 -5.78
N PHE A 40 -9.06 -7.89 -4.54
CA PHE A 40 -8.60 -6.53 -4.24
C PHE A 40 -7.12 -6.32 -4.60
N LEU A 41 -6.26 -7.26 -4.23
CA LEU A 41 -4.82 -7.17 -4.53
C LEU A 41 -4.54 -7.29 -6.03
N GLU A 42 -5.28 -8.11 -6.77
CA GLU A 42 -5.19 -8.23 -8.23
C GLU A 42 -5.61 -6.91 -8.92
N ASP A 43 -6.72 -6.30 -8.48
CA ASP A 43 -7.18 -5.01 -9.00
C ASP A 43 -6.18 -3.88 -8.73
N LEU A 44 -5.62 -3.85 -7.52
CA LEU A 44 -4.62 -2.86 -7.13
C LEU A 44 -3.33 -3.00 -7.94
N GLN A 45 -2.88 -4.22 -8.22
CA GLN A 45 -1.72 -4.45 -9.09
C GLN A 45 -2.00 -4.08 -10.55
N HIS A 46 -3.25 -4.16 -11.01
CA HIS A 46 -3.62 -3.77 -12.37
C HIS A 46 -3.67 -2.26 -12.56
N SER A 47 -4.27 -1.53 -11.60
CA SER A 47 -4.63 -0.12 -11.79
C SER A 47 -3.89 0.85 -10.87
N GLY A 48 -3.33 0.37 -9.76
CA GLY A 48 -2.68 1.18 -8.72
C GLY A 48 -3.62 2.13 -7.99
N CYS A 49 -3.08 2.87 -7.02
CA CYS A 49 -3.76 3.93 -6.30
C CYS A 49 -4.20 5.08 -7.21
N ILE A 50 -3.49 5.28 -8.32
CA ILE A 50 -3.79 6.31 -9.34
C ILE A 50 -5.20 6.17 -9.93
N SER A 51 -5.77 4.97 -9.91
CA SER A 51 -7.16 4.71 -10.34
C SER A 51 -8.22 5.36 -9.44
N GLY A 52 -7.85 5.80 -8.25
CA GLY A 52 -8.77 6.28 -7.24
C GLY A 52 -9.48 5.17 -6.48
N MET A 53 -9.03 3.92 -6.56
CA MET A 53 -9.62 2.83 -5.76
C MET A 53 -9.38 2.98 -4.25
N ILE A 54 -8.30 3.67 -3.85
CA ILE A 54 -7.97 3.91 -2.44
C ILE A 54 -8.39 5.33 -2.04
N SER A 55 -9.62 5.44 -1.54
CA SER A 55 -10.26 6.72 -1.19
C SER A 55 -9.43 7.61 -0.27
N GLU A 56 -8.69 7.00 0.66
CA GLU A 56 -7.81 7.63 1.64
C GLU A 56 -6.68 8.43 0.99
N PHE A 57 -6.30 8.09 -0.24
CA PHE A 57 -5.19 8.71 -0.95
C PHE A 57 -5.61 9.56 -2.16
N ILE A 58 -6.91 9.84 -2.33
CA ILE A 58 -7.44 10.72 -3.38
C ILE A 58 -7.39 12.18 -2.94
N TYR A 59 -7.87 12.48 -1.72
CA TYR A 59 -7.96 13.86 -1.25
C TYR A 59 -6.60 14.37 -0.77
N HIS A 60 -6.10 15.43 -1.40
CA HIS A 60 -4.77 15.96 -1.12
C HIS A 60 -4.54 16.33 0.34
N ALA A 61 -5.56 16.85 1.05
CA ALA A 61 -5.43 17.22 2.46
C ALA A 61 -5.24 15.99 3.36
N ASP A 62 -6.08 14.96 3.17
CA ASP A 62 -6.05 13.72 3.96
C ASP A 62 -4.79 12.92 3.66
N CYS A 63 -4.43 12.79 2.38
CA CYS A 63 -3.21 12.11 1.96
C CYS A 63 -1.95 12.80 2.51
N LYS A 64 -1.93 14.14 2.55
CA LYS A 64 -0.84 14.90 3.17
C LYS A 64 -0.79 14.71 4.68
N ALA A 65 -1.93 14.71 5.36
CA ALA A 65 -2.00 14.48 6.80
C ALA A 65 -1.53 13.06 7.15
N PHE A 66 -1.94 12.06 6.36
CA PHE A 66 -1.47 10.68 6.48
C PHE A 66 0.05 10.60 6.34
N TYR A 67 0.60 11.21 5.29
CA TYR A 67 2.05 11.24 5.08
C TYR A 67 2.79 11.88 6.26
N ILE A 68 2.36 13.04 6.75
CA ILE A 68 3.01 13.72 7.88
C ILE A 68 2.96 12.84 9.14
N THR A 69 1.85 12.15 9.37
CA THR A 69 1.66 11.30 10.55
C THR A 69 2.57 10.07 10.53
N HIS A 70 2.84 9.52 9.35
CA HIS A 70 3.58 8.26 9.18
C HIS A 70 4.89 8.45 8.39
N ILE A 71 5.46 9.65 8.41
CA ILE A 71 6.57 10.04 7.52
C ILE A 71 7.77 9.11 7.66
N ASP A 72 8.19 8.83 8.89
CA ASP A 72 9.37 8.01 9.16
C ASP A 72 9.19 6.59 8.61
N ASP A 73 8.02 5.99 8.83
CA ASP A 73 7.71 4.65 8.32
C ASP A 73 7.69 4.61 6.79
N LEU A 74 7.05 5.59 6.14
CA LEU A 74 6.93 5.65 4.68
C LEU A 74 8.30 5.86 4.01
N GLU A 75 9.11 6.77 4.54
CA GLU A 75 10.47 6.99 4.03
C GLU A 75 11.36 5.75 4.24
N ASN A 76 11.25 5.06 5.38
CA ASN A 76 12.00 3.83 5.63
C ASN A 76 11.56 2.67 4.73
N ILE A 77 10.26 2.49 4.47
CA ILE A 77 9.75 1.51 3.51
C ILE A 77 10.34 1.77 2.11
N LYS A 78 10.37 3.04 1.67
CA LYS A 78 10.99 3.39 0.39
C LYS A 78 12.49 3.07 0.38
N ASN A 79 13.21 3.40 1.44
CA ASN A 79 14.65 3.11 1.53
C ASN A 79 14.91 1.60 1.46
N ASP A 80 14.18 0.78 2.21
CA ASP A 80 14.27 -0.68 2.15
C ASP A 80 14.01 -1.22 0.74
N LEU A 81 13.01 -0.65 0.06
CA LEU A 81 12.67 -1.03 -1.31
C LEU A 81 13.78 -0.63 -2.29
N GLU A 82 14.32 0.58 -2.19
CA GLU A 82 15.43 1.06 -3.02
C GLU A 82 16.70 0.26 -2.79
N ASP A 83 17.01 -0.10 -1.54
CA ASP A 83 18.12 -0.97 -1.17
C ASP A 83 17.96 -2.37 -1.77
N SER A 84 16.74 -2.93 -1.74
CA SER A 84 16.44 -4.22 -2.36
C SER A 84 16.51 -4.18 -3.90
N LEU A 85 16.15 -3.06 -4.52
CA LEU A 85 16.22 -2.87 -5.97
C LEU A 85 17.63 -2.50 -6.44
N GLY A 86 18.48 -2.00 -5.55
CA GLY A 86 19.80 -1.46 -5.85
C GLY A 86 19.78 -0.14 -6.63
N GLN A 87 18.63 0.54 -6.70
CA GLN A 87 18.47 1.80 -7.43
C GLN A 87 17.33 2.67 -6.85
N PRO A 88 17.42 4.00 -7.01
CA PRO A 88 16.34 4.90 -6.60
C PRO A 88 15.05 4.70 -7.41
N ILE A 89 13.91 4.93 -6.76
CA ILE A 89 12.59 4.89 -7.38
C ILE A 89 12.18 6.30 -7.79
N ALA A 90 11.96 6.48 -9.08
CA ALA A 90 11.55 7.77 -9.63
C ALA A 90 10.04 8.02 -9.47
N ASN A 91 9.69 9.23 -9.02
CA ASN A 91 8.32 9.73 -9.07
C ASN A 91 7.93 10.12 -10.51
N ARG A 92 7.57 9.12 -11.31
CA ARG A 92 7.32 9.25 -12.76
C ARG A 92 6.15 10.16 -13.11
N PHE A 93 5.18 10.27 -12.22
CA PHE A 93 3.96 11.07 -12.43
C PHE A 93 4.09 12.50 -11.91
N GLN A 94 5.26 12.88 -11.37
CA GLN A 94 5.51 14.20 -10.79
C GLN A 94 4.46 14.60 -9.75
N ASN A 95 3.91 13.61 -9.04
CA ASN A 95 2.96 13.84 -7.97
C ASN A 95 3.64 14.64 -6.85
N PRO A 96 2.87 15.37 -6.02
CA PRO A 96 3.40 15.86 -4.76
C PRO A 96 4.06 14.71 -3.97
N HIS A 97 5.20 14.99 -3.32
CA HIS A 97 6.01 13.95 -2.65
C HIS A 97 5.16 13.09 -1.70
N TYR A 98 4.30 13.71 -0.90
CA TYR A 98 3.41 12.98 0.01
C TYR A 98 2.48 11.99 -0.72
N THR A 99 1.93 12.35 -1.87
CA THR A 99 1.07 11.46 -2.67
C THR A 99 1.88 10.31 -3.24
N PHE A 100 3.05 10.61 -3.80
CA PHE A 100 3.95 9.58 -4.30
C PHE A 100 4.35 8.57 -3.22
N MET A 101 4.73 9.05 -2.03
CA MET A 101 5.13 8.19 -0.91
C MET A 101 4.00 7.30 -0.41
N CYS A 102 2.80 7.86 -0.20
CA CYS A 102 1.64 7.09 0.23
C CYS A 102 1.29 5.98 -0.77
N TRP A 103 1.26 6.30 -2.07
CA TRP A 103 0.93 5.33 -3.12
C TRP A 103 2.00 4.25 -3.23
N LEU A 104 3.27 4.64 -3.33
CA LEU A 104 4.39 3.70 -3.46
C LEU A 104 4.40 2.70 -2.30
N CYS A 105 4.36 3.18 -1.07
CA CYS A 105 4.46 2.31 0.10
C CYS A 105 3.24 1.41 0.25
N PHE A 106 2.04 1.90 -0.04
CA PHE A 106 0.83 1.09 0.04
C PHE A 106 0.76 0.01 -1.04
N GLU A 107 1.12 0.36 -2.28
CA GLU A 107 1.18 -0.59 -3.40
C GLU A 107 2.23 -1.67 -3.15
N GLU A 108 3.43 -1.28 -2.70
CA GLU A 108 4.49 -2.24 -2.34
C GLU A 108 4.06 -3.15 -1.18
N TYR A 109 3.43 -2.59 -0.14
CA TYR A 109 2.89 -3.37 0.97
C TYR A 109 1.89 -4.44 0.50
N CYS A 110 0.98 -4.05 -0.39
CA CYS A 110 -0.02 -4.96 -0.96
C CYS A 110 0.61 -6.00 -1.89
N SER A 111 1.57 -5.59 -2.73
CA SER A 111 2.35 -6.48 -3.61
C SER A 111 3.08 -7.55 -2.79
N SER A 112 3.75 -7.15 -1.71
CA SER A 112 4.43 -8.05 -0.78
C SER A 112 3.48 -9.07 -0.15
N ILE A 113 2.27 -8.66 0.25
CA ILE A 113 1.25 -9.59 0.76
C ILE A 113 0.82 -10.57 -0.34
N TYR A 114 0.56 -10.08 -1.55
CA TYR A 114 0.14 -10.93 -2.66
C TYR A 114 1.18 -12.04 -2.94
N MET A 115 2.44 -11.65 -3.09
CA MET A 115 3.57 -12.55 -3.36
C MET A 115 3.80 -13.60 -2.27
N ASN A 116 3.47 -13.32 -1.01
CA ASN A 116 3.71 -14.25 0.10
C ASN A 116 2.49 -15.12 0.46
N VAL A 117 1.31 -14.85 -0.12
CA VAL A 117 0.04 -15.51 0.22
C VAL A 117 -0.54 -16.29 -0.95
N PHE A 118 -0.33 -15.82 -2.19
CA PHE A 118 -0.99 -16.34 -3.39
C PHE A 118 -0.04 -16.85 -4.47
N GLU A 119 1.25 -16.47 -4.40
CA GLU A 119 2.34 -17.03 -5.21
C GLU A 119 3.24 -17.92 -4.32
#